data_AF-A0A7Y6YTE5-F1
#
_entry.id   AF-A0A7Y6YTE5-F1
#
_cell.length_a   1.000
_cell.length_b   1.000
_cell.length_c   1.000
_cell.angle_alpha   90.00
_cell.angle_beta   90.00
_cell.angle_gamma   90.00
#
_symmetry.space_group_name_H-M   'P 1'
#
loop_
_entity.id
_entity.type
_entity.pdbx_description
1 polymer ?
#
loop_
_entity_poly.entity_id
_entity_poly.type
_entity_poly.pdbx_seq_one_letter_code
_entity_poly.pdbx_strand_id
1 'polypeptide(L)' 'MVKKDALQLAEQLWTWHERSRQRFKMQQLSDVTLKDIGLSRADIEAEARKPFWKA' A
#
# COMPACT_ATOMS: atom_id res chain seq x y z
N MET A 1 10.15 -22.16 -19.00
CA MET A 1 9.41 -22.08 -17.72
C MET A 1 9.98 -20.99 -16.82
N VAL A 2 11.26 -21.08 -16.42
CA VAL A 2 11.96 -20.15 -15.49
C VAL A 2 11.75 -18.65 -15.74
N LYS A 3 11.75 -18.17 -16.99
CA LYS A 3 11.62 -16.73 -17.29
C LYS A 3 10.25 -16.15 -16.90
N LYS A 4 9.19 -16.94 -17.01
CA LYS A 4 7.81 -16.48 -16.73
C LYS A 4 7.59 -16.37 -15.23
N ASP A 5 8.09 -17.34 -14.49
CA ASP A 5 8.05 -17.37 -13.02
C ASP A 5 8.85 -16.21 -12.42
N ALA A 6 10.01 -15.89 -13.00
CA ALA A 6 10.82 -14.73 -12.59
C ALA A 6 10.11 -13.39 -12.83
N LEU A 7 9.40 -13.25 -13.96
CA LEU A 7 8.60 -12.04 -14.24
C LEU A 7 7.42 -11.89 -13.28
N GLN A 8 6.72 -12.99 -12.97
CA GLN A 8 5.62 -12.99 -12.00
C GLN A 8 6.10 -12.60 -10.59
N LEU A 9 7.25 -13.13 -10.16
CA LEU A 9 7.85 -12.74 -8.89
C LEU A 9 8.25 -11.27 -8.86
N ALA A 10 8.81 -10.75 -9.97
CA ALA A 10 9.17 -9.33 -10.07
C ALA A 10 7.93 -8.41 -10.03
N GLU A 11 6.85 -8.77 -10.72
CA GLU A 11 5.58 -8.05 -10.70
C GLU A 11 4.94 -8.03 -9.30
N GLN A 12 5.00 -9.16 -8.60
CA GLN A 12 4.48 -9.27 -7.25
C GLN A 12 5.29 -8.44 -6.25
N LEU A 13 6.63 -8.47 -6.34
CA LEU A 13 7.51 -7.61 -5.55
C LEU A 13 7.27 -6.12 -5.84
N TRP A 14 7.08 -5.77 -7.12
CA TRP A 14 6.76 -4.39 -7.52
C TRP A 14 5.44 -3.93 -6.92
N THR A 15 4.41 -4.77 -6.98
CA THR A 15 3.09 -4.50 -6.39
C THR A 15 3.18 -4.26 -4.89
N TRP A 16 3.97 -5.08 -4.18
CA TRP A 16 4.19 -4.89 -2.74
C TRP A 16 4.94 -3.59 -2.44
N HIS A 17 5.95 -3.25 -3.24
CA HIS A 17 6.68 -1.99 -3.11
C HIS A 17 5.77 -0.78 -3.34
N GLU A 18 4.95 -0.78 -4.39
CA GLU A 18 4.00 0.31 -4.66
C GLU A 18 2.99 0.49 -3.52
N ARG A 19 2.43 -0.61 -3.00
CA ARG A 19 1.51 -0.57 -1.85
C ARG A 19 2.17 0.00 -0.60
N SER A 20 3.41 -0.43 -0.29
CA SER A 20 4.16 0.10 0.84
C SER A 20 4.38 1.62 0.70
N ARG A 21 4.76 2.07 -0.50
CA ARG A 21 4.93 3.49 -0.80
C ARG A 21 3.62 4.28 -0.71
N GLN A 22 2.50 3.71 -1.16
CA GLN A 22 1.17 4.32 -1.04
C GLN A 22 0.75 4.46 0.43
N ARG A 23 0.90 3.41 1.24
CA ARG A 23 0.60 3.44 2.70
C ARG A 23 1.43 4.51 3.41
N PHE A 24 2.72 4.61 3.09
CA PHE A 24 3.60 5.64 3.65
C PHE A 24 3.17 7.07 3.27
N LYS A 25 2.70 7.27 2.04
CA LYS A 25 2.15 8.57 1.60
C LYS A 25 0.83 8.89 2.30
N MET A 26 -0.04 7.89 2.45
CA MET A 26 -1.34 8.06 3.13
C MET A 26 -1.16 8.45 4.60
N GLN A 27 -0.15 7.90 5.29
CA GLN A 27 0.18 8.30 6.66
C GLN A 27 0.58 9.78 6.77
N GLN A 28 1.19 10.35 5.73
CA GLN A 28 1.62 11.76 5.71
C GLN A 28 0.50 12.74 5.36
N LEU A 29 -0.67 12.27 4.94
CA LEU A 29 -1.81 13.15 4.67
C LEU A 29 -2.29 13.79 5.98
N SER A 30 -2.73 15.05 5.90
CA SER A 30 -3.32 15.76 7.04
C SER A 30 -4.72 15.21 7.37
N ASP A 31 -5.18 15.36 8.62
CA ASP A 31 -6.54 14.93 9.01
C ASP A 31 -7.63 15.65 8.20
N VAL A 32 -7.39 16.90 7.81
CA VAL A 32 -8.30 17.66 6.94
C VAL A 32 -8.41 17.00 5.57
N THR A 33 -7.27 16.68 4.96
CA THR A 33 -7.23 16.01 3.65
C THR A 33 -7.89 14.64 3.69
N LEU A 34 -7.68 13.87 4.77
CA LEU A 34 -8.34 12.58 4.96
C LEU A 34 -9.85 12.75 5.06
N LYS A 35 -10.32 13.75 5.81
CA LYS A 35 -11.74 14.05 5.94
C LYS A 35 -12.38 14.44 4.61
N ASP A 36 -11.69 15.22 3.79
CA ASP A 36 -12.19 15.66 2.47
C ASP A 36 -12.39 14.48 1.50
N ILE A 37 -11.59 13.41 1.63
CA ILE A 37 -11.74 12.17 0.86
C ILE A 37 -12.56 11.09 1.59
N GLY A 38 -13.18 11.43 2.73
CA GLY A 38 -14.05 10.54 3.49
C GLY A 38 -13.34 9.44 4.27
N LEU A 39 -12.04 9.59 4.56
CA LEU A 39 -11.26 8.65 5.36
C LEU A 39 -10.98 9.22 6.75
N SER A 40 -10.93 8.33 7.75
CA SER A 40 -10.46 8.68 9.09
C SER A 40 -8.98 8.30 9.27
N ARG A 41 -8.34 8.89 10.28
CA ARG A 41 -6.98 8.49 10.69
C ARG A 41 -6.92 7.01 11.05
N ALA A 42 -7.96 6.48 11.68
CA ALA A 42 -8.07 5.07 12.06
C ALA A 42 -8.11 4.13 10.85
N ASP A 43 -8.76 4.55 9.75
CA ASP A 43 -8.77 3.78 8.49
C ASP A 43 -7.36 3.67 7.90
N ILE A 44 -6.62 4.78 7.87
CA ILE A 44 -5.22 4.80 7.40
C ILE A 44 -4.33 3.93 8.28
N GLU A 45 -4.49 3.98 9.60
CA GLU A 45 -3.71 3.15 10.53
C GLU A 45 -4.04 1.66 10.40
N ALA A 46 -5.31 1.31 10.19
CA ALA A 46 -5.71 -0.07 9.91
C ALA A 46 -5.07 -0.58 8.61
N GLU A 47 -5.08 0.23 7.55
CA GLU A 47 -4.44 -0.10 6.28
C GLU A 47 -2.92 -0.18 6.36
N ALA A 48 -2.30 0.72 7.12
CA ALA A 48 -0.86 0.72 7.35
C ALA A 48 -0.36 -0.50 8.12
N ARG A 49 -1.18 -1.05 9.04
CA ARG A 49 -0.84 -2.24 9.82
C ARG A 49 -0.94 -3.54 9.02
N LYS A 50 -1.52 -3.53 7.81
CA LYS A 50 -1.55 -4.73 6.98
C LYS A 50 -0.13 -5.15 6.62
N PRO A 51 0.20 -6.46 6.68
CA PRO A 51 1.47 -6.95 6.16
C PRO A 51 1.68 -6.52 4.71
N PHE A 52 2.93 -6.27 4.32
CA PHE A 52 3.25 -5.75 2.98
C PHE A 52 2.77 -6.69 1.85
N TRP A 53 2.68 -7.99 2.13
CA TRP A 53 2.23 -9.02 1.18
C TRP A 53 0.70 -9.14 1.06
N LYS A 54 -0.07 -8.45 1.92
CA LYS A 54 -1.52 -8.58 1.98
C LYS A 54 -2.21 -7.31 1.44
N ALA A 55 -3.15 -7.51 0.53
CA ALA A 55 -4.10 -6.48 0.08
C ALA A 55 -5.11 -6.17 1.19
#